data_AF-A0A8J9RZL4-F1
#
_entry.id   AF-A0A8J9RZL4-F1
#
_cell.length_a   1.000
_cell.length_b   1.000
_cell.length_c   1.000
_cell.angle_alpha   90.00
_cell.angle_beta   90.00
_cell.angle_gamma   90.00
#
_symmetry.space_group_name_H-M   'P 1'
#
loop_
_entity.id
_entity.type
_entity.pdbx_description
1 polymer ?
#
loop_
_entity_poly.entity_id
_entity_poly.type
_entity_poly.pdbx_seq_one_letter_code
_entity_poly.pdbx_strand_id
1 'polypeptide(L)' 'ERDHVHAVYNAVATQWHHTRGRRGVLWPGATQFLQQLPPGSVVADVGCGDGKYFPAIWEAGSYVI' A
#
# COMPACT_ATOMS: atom_id res chain seq x y z
N GLU A 1 5.55 30.70 14.14
CA GLU A 1 5.35 30.25 12.75
C GLU A 1 5.50 28.73 12.59
N ARG A 2 6.59 28.13 13.08
CA ARG A 2 6.79 26.66 13.09
C ARG A 2 5.65 25.86 13.74
N ASP A 3 5.15 26.30 14.89
CA ASP A 3 4.15 25.52 15.66
C ASP A 3 2.78 25.44 14.97
N HIS A 4 2.40 26.48 14.22
CA HIS A 4 1.13 26.50 13.48
C HIS A 4 1.18 25.56 12.27
N VAL A 5 2.33 25.51 11.59
CA VAL A 5 2.55 24.58 10.47
C VAL A 5 2.54 23.13 10.96
N HIS A 6 3.22 22.83 12.08
CA HIS A 6 3.21 21.47 12.63
C HIS A 6 1.82 21.02 13.08
N ALA A 7 1.04 21.90 13.69
CA ALA A 7 -0.34 21.59 14.10
C ALA A 7 -1.25 21.31 12.90
N VAL A 8 -1.16 22.12 11.84
CA VAL A 8 -1.91 21.90 10.59
C VAL A 8 -1.48 20.60 9.92
N TYR A 9 -0.17 20.34 9.79
CA TYR A 9 0.33 19.09 9.22
C TYR A 9 -0.12 17.87 10.03
N ASN A 10 -0.12 17.92 11.36
CA ASN A 10 -0.57 16.79 12.18
C ASN A 10 -2.08 16.53 12.04
N ALA A 11 -2.90 17.59 12.04
CA ALA A 11 -4.35 17.45 11.86
C ALA A 11 -4.68 16.87 10.48
N VAL A 12 -4.01 17.38 9.44
CA VAL A 12 -4.16 16.96 8.06
C VAL A 12 -3.63 15.53 7.88
N ALA A 13 -2.42 15.19 8.33
CA ALA A 13 -1.85 13.85 8.24
C ALA A 13 -2.78 12.80 8.85
N THR A 14 -3.32 13.07 10.04
CA THR A 14 -4.28 12.19 10.71
C THR A 14 -5.50 11.92 9.81
N GLN A 15 -6.09 12.96 9.22
CA GLN A 15 -7.24 12.81 8.32
C GLN A 15 -6.88 12.16 6.96
N TRP A 16 -5.65 12.36 6.48
CA TRP A 16 -5.16 11.78 5.22
C TRP A 16 -4.92 10.27 5.30
N HIS A 17 -4.56 9.77 6.49
CA HIS A 17 -4.53 8.32 6.74
C HIS A 17 -5.93 7.68 6.67
N HIS A 18 -7.01 8.45 6.87
CA HIS A 18 -8.38 7.95 6.86
C HIS A 18 -9.07 7.99 5.48
N THR A 19 -8.65 8.88 4.57
CA THR A 19 -9.30 9.09 3.26
C THR A 19 -8.65 8.35 2.09
N ARG A 20 -7.44 7.81 2.23
CA ARG A 20 -6.92 6.78 1.30
C ARG A 20 -7.80 5.54 1.46
N GLY A 21 -8.70 5.32 0.49
CA GLY A 21 -9.82 4.37 0.55
C GLY A 21 -9.56 3.18 1.47
N ARG A 22 -10.34 3.08 2.57
CA ARG A 22 -10.29 2.06 3.62
C ARG A 22 -8.95 1.30 3.67
N ARG A 23 -8.03 1.75 4.51
CA ARG A 23 -6.79 1.06 4.89
C ARG A 23 -6.95 -0.47 4.81
N GLY A 24 -6.21 -1.13 3.92
CA GLY A 24 -6.34 -2.57 3.62
C GLY A 24 -7.07 -2.92 2.31
N VAL A 25 -7.67 -1.97 1.60
CA VAL A 25 -8.25 -2.22 0.27
C VAL A 25 -7.16 -2.20 -0.80
N LEU A 26 -6.99 -3.36 -1.43
CA LEU A 26 -6.15 -3.52 -2.61
C LEU A 26 -6.87 -2.97 -3.84
N TRP A 27 -6.09 -2.42 -4.78
CA TRP A 27 -6.66 -1.95 -6.03
C TRP A 27 -7.02 -3.16 -6.90
N PRO A 28 -8.28 -3.28 -7.40
CA PRO A 28 -8.73 -4.49 -8.10
C PRO A 28 -7.84 -4.90 -9.28
N GLY A 29 -7.41 -3.93 -10.09
CA GLY A 29 -6.54 -4.20 -11.24
C GLY A 29 -5.15 -4.71 -10.85
N ALA A 30 -4.56 -4.19 -9.78
CA ALA A 30 -3.28 -4.66 -9.27
C ALA A 30 -3.40 -6.06 -8.67
N THR A 31 -4.47 -6.33 -7.92
CA THR A 31 -4.74 -7.68 -7.38
C THR A 31 -4.91 -8.71 -8.50
N GLN A 32 -5.67 -8.37 -9.55
CA GLN A 32 -5.84 -9.26 -10.69
C GLN A 32 -4.52 -9.54 -11.42
N PHE A 33 -3.67 -8.52 -11.59
CA PHE A 33 -2.34 -8.71 -12.15
C PHE A 33 -1.51 -9.69 -11.32
N LEU A 34 -1.47 -9.53 -9.99
CA LEU A 34 -0.74 -10.43 -9.09
C LEU A 34 -1.24 -11.87 -9.20
N GLN A 35 -2.55 -12.08 -9.30
CA GLN A 35 -3.17 -13.40 -9.44
C GLN A 35 -2.87 -14.08 -10.78
N GLN A 36 -2.52 -13.32 -11.82
CA GLN A 36 -2.19 -13.83 -13.14
C GLN A 36 -0.71 -14.18 -13.30
N LEU A 37 0.13 -13.82 -12.32
CA LEU A 37 1.55 -14.17 -12.35
C LEU A 37 1.74 -15.67 -12.15
N PRO A 38 2.69 -16.30 -12.86
CA PRO A 38 3.10 -17.66 -12.56
C PRO A 38 3.61 -17.79 -11.13
N PRO A 39 3.32 -18.90 -10.42
CA PRO A 39 3.92 -19.17 -9.12
C PRO A 39 5.45 -19.14 -9.19
N GLY A 40 6.09 -18.57 -8.17
CA GLY A 40 7.53 -18.36 -8.09
C GLY A 40 8.03 -17.08 -8.78
N SER A 41 7.13 -16.24 -9.30
CA SER A 41 7.51 -14.91 -9.83
C SER A 41 8.10 -14.01 -8.74
N VAL A 42 8.94 -13.05 -9.13
CA VAL A 42 9.49 -12.02 -8.23
C VAL A 42 8.80 -10.69 -8.54
N VAL A 43 8.20 -10.08 -7.54
CA VAL A 43 7.49 -8.80 -7.61
C VAL A 43 8.26 -7.76 -6.79
N ALA A 44 8.63 -6.65 -7.41
CA ALA A 44 9.21 -5.52 -6.69
C ALA A 44 8.10 -4.55 -6.25
N ASP A 45 7.90 -4.39 -4.95
CA ASP A 45 6.90 -3.46 -4.40
C ASP A 45 7.55 -2.10 -4.09
N VAL A 46 7.79 -1.31 -5.14
CA VAL A 46 8.48 -0.02 -5.04
C VAL A 46 7.55 1.06 -4.50
N GLY A 47 7.92 1.64 -3.36
CA GLY A 47 7.08 2.63 -2.68
C GLY A 47 5.91 1.99 -1.93
N CYS A 48 6.10 0.76 -1.43
CA CYS A 48 5.09 -0.07 -0.76
C CYS A 48 4.36 0.59 0.41
N GLY A 49 4.92 1.65 1.00
CA GLY A 49 4.34 2.35 2.14
C GLY A 49 4.22 1.42 3.35
N ASP A 50 3.01 1.02 3.69
CA ASP A 50 2.70 0.07 4.77
C ASP A 50 2.71 -1.40 4.32
N GLY A 51 3.09 -1.68 3.07
CA GLY A 51 3.22 -3.03 2.54
C GLY A 51 1.87 -3.71 2.24
N LYS A 52 0.83 -2.94 1.89
CA LYS A 52 -0.53 -3.49 1.71
C LYS A 52 -0.64 -4.66 0.73
N TYR A 53 0.29 -4.79 -0.23
CA TYR A 53 0.28 -5.87 -1.22
C TYR A 53 1.04 -7.13 -0.80
N PHE A 54 1.81 -7.10 0.29
CA PHE A 54 2.64 -8.23 0.72
C PHE A 54 1.83 -9.53 0.89
N PRO A 55 0.66 -9.54 1.58
CA PRO A 55 -0.12 -10.75 1.73
C PRO A 55 -0.61 -11.31 0.38
N ALA A 56 -1.05 -10.43 -0.53
CA ALA A 56 -1.57 -10.84 -1.83
C ALA A 56 -0.47 -11.41 -2.75
N ILE A 57 0.75 -10.87 -2.69
CA ILE A 57 1.89 -11.39 -3.45
C ILE A 57 2.24 -12.81 -2.96
N TRP A 58 2.26 -13.02 -1.64
CA TRP A 58 2.53 -14.31 -1.05
C TRP A 58 1.44 -15.34 -1.35
N GLU A 59 0.16 -14.95 -1.25
CA GLU A 59 -0.99 -15.80 -1.61
C GLU A 59 -0.99 -16.18 -3.10
N ALA A 60 -0.51 -15.28 -3.98
CA ALA A 60 -0.29 -15.58 -5.39
C ALA A 60 0.92 -16.51 -5.64
N GLY A 61 1.60 -16.97 -4.58
CA GLY A 61 2.76 -17.84 -4.68
C GLY A 61 3.99 -17.14 -5.26
N SER A 62 4.05 -15.81 -5.19
CA SER A 62 5.16 -15.00 -5.68
C SER A 62 6.02 -14.48 -4.53
N TYR A 63 7.27 -14.15 -4.83
CA TYR A 63 8.21 -13.52 -3.89
C TYR A 63 8.16 -12.01 -4.04
N VAL A 64 8.27 -11.28 -2.93
CA VAL A 64 8.34 -9.81 -2.93
C VAL A 64 9.76 -9.33 -2.61
N ILE A 65 10.20 -8.28 -3.30
CA ILE A 65 11.45 -7.54 -3.04
C ILE A 65 11.21 -6.04 -2.91
#